data_AF-A0A2Z4HID8-F1
#
_entry.id   AF-A0A2Z4HID8-F1
#
_cell.length_a   1.000
_cell.length_b   1.000
_cell.length_c   1.000
_cell.angle_alpha   90.00
_cell.angle_beta   90.00
_cell.angle_gamma   90.00
#
_symmetry.space_group_name_H-M   'P 1'
#
loop_
_entity.id
_entity.type
_entity.pdbx_description
1 polymer ?
#
loop_
_entity_poly.entity_id
_entity_poly.type
_entity_poly.pdbx_seq_one_letter_code
_entity_poly.pdbx_strand_id
1 'polypeptide(L)'
;MDQQGHGQTPAVGIVGNTTPVPYGITSYQPNQIMAPAATVPLQSPGQPAGINANSAQLAQHQLAYQHIHQQQQQQLQQQLQTFWTNQFQEIEQTTDFKNHSLPLARIKKIMKADEDVRMISAEAPVIFARACEMFILELTLRSWNHTEEKQRRTLQKNDIAAAITRTD
;
A
#
# COMPACT_ATOMS: atom_id res chain seq x y z
N MET A 1 -66.80 -5.94 -16.85
CA MET A 1 -66.50 -5.62 -18.26
C MET A 1 -65.11 -5.00 -18.24
N ASP A 2 -64.01 -5.59 -18.71
CA ASP A 2 -63.79 -6.52 -19.83
C ASP A 2 -62.58 -7.46 -19.61
N GLN A 3 -62.48 -8.45 -20.50
CA GLN A 3 -61.73 -9.72 -20.48
C GLN A 3 -60.24 -9.65 -20.94
N GLN A 4 -59.47 -10.64 -20.44
CA GLN A 4 -58.45 -11.50 -21.10
C GLN A 4 -57.17 -10.85 -21.71
N GLY A 5 -56.00 -11.50 -21.73
CA GLY A 5 -55.75 -12.94 -21.66
C GLY A 5 -54.32 -13.35 -21.30
N HIS A 6 -54.20 -14.65 -21.05
CA HIS A 6 -52.99 -15.44 -20.85
C HIS A 6 -52.23 -15.68 -22.16
N GLY A 7 -50.91 -15.84 -22.06
CA GLY A 7 -50.07 -16.44 -23.09
C GLY A 7 -48.85 -17.11 -22.48
N GLN A 8 -48.80 -18.43 -22.54
CA GLN A 8 -47.72 -19.29 -22.06
C GLN A 8 -47.22 -20.16 -23.24
N THR A 9 -45.93 -20.54 -23.18
CA THR A 9 -45.20 -21.61 -23.92
C THR A 9 -44.66 -21.29 -25.35
N PRO A 10 -43.65 -22.03 -25.91
CA PRO A 10 -42.94 -23.23 -25.44
C PRO A 10 -41.37 -23.21 -25.57
N ALA A 11 -40.78 -24.37 -25.25
CA ALA A 11 -39.36 -24.74 -25.19
C ALA A 11 -38.72 -25.17 -26.55
N VAL A 12 -37.48 -25.69 -26.46
CA VAL A 12 -36.56 -26.27 -27.48
C VAL A 12 -35.55 -25.23 -28.01
N GLY A 13 -34.22 -25.35 -27.93
CA GLY A 13 -33.32 -26.48 -27.68
C GLY A 13 -32.27 -26.48 -28.79
N ILE A 14 -31.06 -25.92 -28.58
CA ILE A 14 -29.90 -26.13 -29.47
C ILE A 14 -28.64 -26.32 -28.62
N VAL A 15 -28.02 -27.48 -28.85
CA VAL A 15 -26.72 -27.93 -28.38
C VAL A 15 -25.64 -27.11 -29.07
N GLY A 16 -24.76 -26.48 -28.29
CA GLY A 16 -23.56 -25.80 -28.77
C GLY A 16 -22.37 -26.25 -27.94
N ASN A 17 -21.60 -27.20 -28.48
CA ASN A 17 -20.29 -27.57 -27.95
C ASN A 17 -19.33 -26.39 -28.09
N THR A 18 -18.93 -25.78 -26.97
CA THR A 18 -17.70 -25.00 -26.89
C THR A 18 -16.95 -25.40 -25.63
N THR A 19 -15.81 -26.05 -25.86
CA THR A 19 -14.75 -26.38 -24.93
C THR A 19 -14.47 -25.27 -23.92
N PRO A 20 -14.45 -25.54 -22.59
CA PRO A 20 -13.96 -24.59 -21.62
C PRO A 20 -12.43 -24.49 -21.72
N VAL A 21 -11.93 -23.29 -21.98
CA VAL A 21 -10.50 -22.95 -21.85
C VAL A 21 -10.12 -22.98 -20.36
N PRO A 22 -9.11 -23.76 -19.93
CA PRO A 22 -8.64 -23.73 -18.56
C PRO A 22 -7.69 -22.54 -18.42
N TYR A 23 -8.17 -21.42 -17.88
CA TYR A 23 -7.27 -20.43 -17.31
C TYR A 23 -6.64 -21.06 -16.08
N GLY A 24 -5.33 -21.36 -16.18
CA GLY A 24 -4.53 -21.90 -15.10
C GLY A 24 -4.54 -20.95 -13.92
N ILE A 25 -5.32 -21.29 -12.90
CA ILE A 25 -5.23 -20.71 -11.57
C ILE A 25 -4.06 -21.43 -10.90
N THR A 26 -2.88 -20.81 -10.87
CA THR A 26 -1.82 -21.24 -9.98
C THR A 26 -2.25 -20.88 -8.57
N SER A 27 -2.98 -21.79 -7.91
CA SER A 27 -3.24 -21.72 -6.49
C SER A 27 -1.91 -21.85 -5.75
N TYR A 28 -1.42 -20.75 -5.19
CA TYR A 28 -0.39 -20.81 -4.17
C TYR A 28 -0.97 -21.55 -2.97
N GLN A 29 -0.54 -22.81 -2.78
CA GLN A 29 -0.80 -23.52 -1.53
C GLN A 29 -0.04 -22.80 -0.40
N PRO A 30 -0.72 -22.39 0.68
CA PRO A 30 -0.04 -22.14 1.94
C PRO A 30 0.48 -23.49 2.44
N ASN A 31 1.78 -23.56 2.74
CA ASN A 31 2.38 -24.72 3.40
C ASN A 31 1.55 -25.11 4.63
N GLN A 32 0.82 -26.23 4.55
CA GLN A 32 0.25 -26.88 5.72
C GLN A 32 1.40 -27.53 6.49
N ILE A 33 1.89 -26.85 7.53
CA ILE A 33 2.67 -27.53 8.56
C ILE A 33 1.70 -28.30 9.47
N MET A 34 1.42 -29.52 9.03
CA MET A 34 0.84 -30.58 9.85
C MET A 34 1.81 -30.85 11.01
N ALA A 35 1.32 -30.70 12.24
CA ALA A 35 2.06 -31.01 13.44
C ALA A 35 2.52 -32.48 13.43
N PRO A 36 3.79 -32.80 13.70
CA PRO A 36 4.13 -34.16 14.07
C PRO A 36 3.76 -34.34 15.54
N ALA A 37 2.88 -35.31 15.80
CA ALA A 37 2.74 -35.91 17.11
C ALA A 37 4.13 -36.33 17.62
N ALA A 38 4.41 -36.01 18.87
CA ALA A 38 5.64 -36.41 19.54
C ALA A 38 5.67 -37.94 19.71
N THR A 39 6.30 -38.64 18.78
CA THR A 39 6.82 -39.99 19.03
C THR A 39 8.30 -39.86 19.31
N VAL A 40 8.67 -39.97 20.58
CA VAL A 40 10.05 -40.03 21.05
C VAL A 40 10.69 -41.31 20.47
N PRO A 41 11.72 -41.26 19.62
CA PRO A 41 12.48 -42.45 19.31
C PRO A 41 13.49 -42.68 20.44
N LEU A 42 13.45 -43.87 21.02
CA LEU A 42 14.50 -44.39 21.89
C LEU A 42 15.82 -44.36 21.13
N GLN A 43 16.77 -43.55 21.60
CA GLN A 43 18.03 -43.26 20.94
C GLN A 43 19.05 -44.37 21.25
N SER A 44 19.46 -45.13 20.23
CA SER A 44 20.58 -46.07 20.30
C SER A 44 21.91 -45.30 20.36
N PRO A 45 22.87 -45.66 21.23
CA PRO A 45 24.12 -44.92 21.37
C PRO A 45 25.10 -45.36 20.28
N GLY A 46 25.35 -44.50 19.29
CA GLY A 46 26.45 -44.71 18.35
C GLY A 46 26.30 -44.05 16.98
N GLN A 47 26.13 -42.73 16.88
CA GLN A 47 26.42 -41.99 15.64
C GLN A 47 27.05 -40.61 15.96
N PRO A 48 28.10 -40.19 15.21
CA PRO A 48 28.74 -38.90 15.42
C PRO A 48 27.78 -37.77 15.06
N ALA A 49 27.78 -36.73 15.89
CA ALA A 49 26.94 -35.54 15.77
C ALA A 49 27.07 -34.90 14.38
N GLY A 50 26.06 -35.09 13.54
CA GLY A 50 25.88 -34.30 12.33
C GLY A 50 25.60 -32.85 12.72
N ILE A 51 26.46 -31.94 12.30
CA ILE A 51 26.29 -30.50 12.47
C ILE A 51 24.99 -30.12 11.75
N ASN A 52 24.02 -29.57 12.50
CA ASN A 52 22.69 -29.23 12.02
C ASN A 52 22.77 -28.21 10.85
N ALA A 53 22.60 -28.67 9.60
CA ALA A 53 22.57 -27.82 8.41
C ALA A 53 21.48 -26.70 8.47
N ASN A 54 20.48 -26.88 9.33
CA ASN A 54 19.35 -25.96 9.48
C ASN A 54 19.71 -24.63 10.15
N SER A 55 20.74 -24.56 11.02
CA SER A 55 21.08 -23.30 11.73
C SER A 55 21.77 -22.28 10.83
N ALA A 56 22.65 -22.75 9.92
CA ALA A 56 23.33 -21.90 8.96
C ALA A 56 22.35 -21.29 7.93
N GLN A 57 21.36 -22.08 7.48
CA GLN A 57 20.33 -21.63 6.54
C GLN A 57 19.40 -20.57 7.16
N LEU A 58 19.00 -20.74 8.43
CA LEU A 58 18.18 -19.75 9.15
C LEU A 58 18.92 -18.41 9.33
N ALA A 59 20.22 -18.45 9.63
CA ALA A 59 21.05 -17.26 9.75
C ALA A 59 21.17 -16.50 8.41
N GLN A 60 21.40 -17.22 7.30
CA GLN A 60 21.41 -16.61 5.96
C GLN A 60 20.08 -15.96 5.59
N HIS A 61 18.96 -16.60 5.93
CA HIS A 61 17.63 -16.05 5.67
C HIS A 61 17.37 -14.75 6.45
N GLN A 62 17.80 -14.69 7.70
CA GLN A 62 17.63 -13.48 8.52
C GLN A 62 18.44 -12.29 7.98
N LEU A 63 19.67 -12.54 7.51
CA LEU A 63 20.49 -11.50 6.86
C LEU A 63 19.86 -11.02 5.54
N ALA A 64 19.27 -11.93 4.76
CA ALA A 64 18.60 -11.57 3.52
C ALA A 64 17.42 -10.60 3.75
N TYR A 65 16.60 -10.81 4.79
CA TYR A 65 15.52 -9.89 5.12
C TYR A 65 16.00 -8.50 5.50
N GLN A 66 17.08 -8.41 6.28
CA GLN A 66 17.65 -7.12 6.66
C GLN A 66 18.14 -6.34 5.43
N HIS A 67 18.80 -7.03 4.50
CA HIS A 67 19.25 -6.43 3.24
C HIS A 67 18.10 -5.93 2.36
N ILE A 68 17.04 -6.74 2.20
CA ILE A 68 15.86 -6.34 1.40
C ILE A 68 15.20 -5.10 2.00
N HIS A 69 15.03 -5.07 3.33
CA HIS A 69 14.42 -3.92 3.99
C HIS A 69 15.25 -2.64 3.83
N GLN A 70 16.57 -2.75 4.00
CA GLN A 70 17.48 -1.61 3.82
C GLN A 70 17.47 -1.09 2.37
N GLN A 71 17.45 -1.98 1.38
CA GLN A 71 17.38 -1.62 -0.03
C GLN A 71 16.07 -0.87 -0.35
N GLN A 72 14.95 -1.34 0.19
CA GLN A 72 13.65 -0.71 -0.02
C GLN A 72 13.59 0.69 0.60
N GLN A 73 14.21 0.88 1.76
CA GLN A 73 14.32 2.19 2.39
C GLN A 73 15.17 3.16 1.55
N GLN A 74 16.26 2.69 0.96
CA GLN A 74 17.08 3.49 0.03
C GLN A 74 16.29 3.89 -1.23
N GLN A 75 15.50 2.98 -1.79
CA GLN A 75 14.65 3.28 -2.95
C GLN A 75 13.61 4.36 -2.63
N LEU A 76 12.94 4.27 -1.48
CA LEU A 76 12.02 5.32 -1.03
C LEU A 76 12.73 6.68 -0.91
N GLN A 77 13.93 6.68 -0.35
CA GLN A 77 14.71 7.91 -0.16
C GLN A 77 15.09 8.56 -1.50
N GLN A 78 15.44 7.74 -2.50
CA GLN A 78 15.68 8.22 -3.86
C GLN A 78 14.40 8.79 -4.51
N GLN A 79 13.26 8.10 -4.37
CA GLN A 79 11.98 8.59 -4.89
C GLN A 79 11.59 9.94 -4.27
N LEU A 80 11.79 10.09 -2.95
CA LEU A 80 11.56 11.35 -2.24
C LEU A 80 12.48 12.46 -2.75
N GLN A 81 13.77 12.18 -2.96
CA GLN A 81 14.71 13.17 -3.51
C GLN A 81 14.27 13.65 -4.90
N THR A 82 13.89 12.73 -5.78
CA THR A 82 13.37 13.08 -7.11
C THR A 82 12.07 13.87 -7.01
N PHE A 83 11.14 13.45 -6.16
CA PHE A 83 9.89 14.18 -5.91
C PHE A 83 10.17 15.62 -5.50
N TRP A 84 11.01 15.84 -4.50
CA TRP A 84 11.33 17.18 -3.99
C TRP A 84 12.03 18.03 -5.05
N THR A 85 12.99 17.46 -5.77
CA THR A 85 13.68 18.17 -6.87
C THR A 85 12.69 18.68 -7.91
N ASN A 86 11.74 17.82 -8.32
CA ASN A 86 10.71 18.20 -9.29
C ASN A 86 9.75 19.26 -8.72
N GLN A 87 9.33 19.13 -7.45
CA GLN A 87 8.45 20.10 -6.81
C GLN A 87 9.09 21.49 -6.70
N PHE A 88 10.39 21.57 -6.37
CA PHE A 88 11.12 22.83 -6.34
C PHE A 88 11.22 23.47 -7.73
N GLN A 89 11.55 22.69 -8.77
CA GLN A 89 11.58 23.19 -10.15
C GLN A 89 10.22 23.70 -10.63
N GLU A 90 9.13 23.03 -10.24
CA GLU A 90 7.77 23.46 -10.58
C GLU A 90 7.43 24.79 -9.88
N ILE A 91 7.82 24.96 -8.61
CA ILE A 91 7.63 26.20 -7.87
C ILE A 91 8.40 27.36 -8.50
N GLU A 92 9.67 27.16 -8.89
CA GLU A 92 10.47 28.21 -9.53
C GLU A 92 9.90 28.67 -10.88
N GLN A 93 9.21 27.78 -11.60
CA GLN A 93 8.58 28.08 -12.89
C GLN A 93 7.15 28.65 -12.75
N THR A 94 6.55 28.55 -11.57
CA THR A 94 5.17 29.00 -11.35
C THR A 94 5.11 30.53 -11.27
N THR A 95 4.38 31.12 -12.21
CA THR A 95 4.19 32.59 -12.30
C THR A 95 2.74 33.03 -12.06
N ASP A 96 1.77 32.10 -12.12
CA ASP A 96 0.35 32.38 -11.88
C ASP A 96 -0.13 31.68 -10.59
N PHE A 97 -0.58 32.49 -9.63
CA PHE A 97 -1.07 32.06 -8.32
C PHE A 97 -2.59 32.07 -8.25
N LYS A 98 -3.30 31.92 -9.37
CA LYS A 98 -4.78 31.90 -9.37
C LYS A 98 -5.35 30.49 -9.30
N ASN A 99 -4.64 29.52 -9.85
CA ASN A 99 -5.11 28.14 -10.01
C ASN A 99 -4.56 27.27 -8.88
N HIS A 100 -5.39 27.05 -7.86
CA HIS A 100 -5.03 26.19 -6.72
C HIS A 100 -5.93 24.95 -6.67
N SER A 101 -5.33 23.79 -6.39
CA SER A 101 -6.05 22.53 -6.15
C SER A 101 -6.92 22.57 -4.87
N LEU A 102 -6.57 23.45 -3.91
CA LEU A 102 -7.25 23.58 -2.62
C LEU A 102 -7.95 24.93 -2.46
N PRO A 103 -9.17 24.98 -1.92
CA PRO A 103 -9.93 26.22 -1.78
C PRO A 103 -9.36 27.13 -0.68
N LEU A 104 -8.85 28.31 -1.08
CA LEU A 104 -8.23 29.30 -0.18
C LEU A 104 -9.13 29.72 0.99
N ALA A 105 -10.43 29.85 0.75
CA ALA A 105 -11.39 30.20 1.80
C ALA A 105 -11.47 29.13 2.91
N ARG A 106 -11.35 27.85 2.55
CA ARG A 106 -11.34 26.74 3.53
C ARG A 106 -10.04 26.73 4.31
N ILE A 107 -8.90 26.93 3.64
CA ILE A 107 -7.59 27.07 4.27
C ILE A 107 -7.64 28.21 5.30
N LYS A 108 -8.10 29.39 4.90
CA LYS A 108 -8.27 30.54 5.81
C LYS A 108 -9.18 30.22 7.00
N LYS A 109 -10.27 29.47 6.79
CA LYS A 109 -11.18 29.05 7.88
C LYS A 109 -10.50 28.11 8.87
N ILE A 110 -9.66 27.17 8.40
CA ILE A 110 -8.90 26.27 9.26
C ILE A 110 -7.85 27.06 10.06
N MET A 111 -7.11 27.96 9.42
CA MET A 111 -6.15 28.85 10.10
C MET A 111 -6.81 29.72 11.18
N LYS A 112 -8.07 30.14 10.96
CA LYS A 112 -8.89 30.92 11.89
C LYS A 112 -9.63 30.10 12.95
N ALA A 113 -9.48 28.78 12.96
CA ALA A 113 -10.03 27.95 14.02
C ALA A 113 -9.27 28.16 15.35
N ASP A 114 -8.04 28.68 15.27
CA ASP A 114 -7.28 29.16 16.42
C ASP A 114 -7.73 30.58 16.80
N GLU A 115 -8.18 30.75 18.05
CA GLU A 115 -8.74 32.00 18.59
C GLU A 115 -7.68 33.13 18.64
N ASP A 116 -6.40 32.79 18.76
CA ASP A 116 -5.32 33.76 18.84
C ASP A 116 -4.96 34.37 17.47
N VAL A 117 -5.45 33.77 16.37
CA VAL A 117 -5.17 34.25 15.00
C VAL A 117 -6.13 35.36 14.60
N ARG A 118 -5.71 36.63 14.75
CA ARG A 118 -6.55 37.82 14.45
C ARG A 118 -6.57 38.24 12.98
N MET A 119 -5.45 38.22 12.29
CA MET A 119 -5.36 38.61 10.88
C MET A 119 -4.50 37.59 10.13
N ILE A 120 -4.78 37.41 8.85
CA ILE A 120 -4.05 36.50 7.96
C ILE A 120 -3.78 37.26 6.67
N SER A 121 -2.50 37.35 6.27
CA SER A 121 -2.10 37.92 4.99
C SER A 121 -2.77 37.19 3.83
N ALA A 122 -3.09 37.89 2.75
CA ALA A 122 -3.66 37.27 1.54
C ALA A 122 -2.72 36.21 0.92
N GLU A 123 -1.41 36.36 1.12
CA GLU A 123 -0.38 35.45 0.60
C GLU A 123 -0.31 34.13 1.38
N ALA A 124 -0.66 34.12 2.67
CA ALA A 124 -0.48 32.93 3.50
C ALA A 124 -1.38 31.75 3.05
N PRO A 125 -2.69 31.93 2.74
CA PRO A 125 -3.51 30.86 2.18
C PRO A 125 -2.99 30.31 0.85
N VAL A 126 -2.37 31.16 0.01
CA VAL A 126 -1.77 30.76 -1.28
C VAL A 126 -0.59 29.82 -1.03
N ILE A 127 0.32 30.20 -0.13
CA ILE A 127 1.46 29.36 0.25
C ILE A 127 0.98 28.04 0.88
N PHE A 128 -0.01 28.09 1.78
CA PHE A 128 -0.58 26.89 2.38
C PHE A 128 -1.22 25.96 1.35
N ALA A 129 -1.86 26.48 0.30
CA ALA A 129 -2.43 25.64 -0.74
C ALA A 129 -1.36 24.76 -1.40
N ARG A 130 -0.22 25.34 -1.76
CA ARG A 130 0.90 24.60 -2.36
C ARG A 130 1.60 23.69 -1.35
N ALA A 131 1.86 24.18 -0.14
CA ALA A 131 2.49 23.38 0.91
C ALA A 131 1.65 22.15 1.29
N CYS A 132 0.32 22.30 1.40
CA CYS A 132 -0.57 21.19 1.68
C CYS A 132 -0.62 20.17 0.54
N GLU A 133 -0.56 20.60 -0.72
CA GLU A 133 -0.46 19.70 -1.88
C GLU A 133 0.80 18.83 -1.79
N MET A 134 1.95 19.46 -1.56
CA MET A 134 3.23 18.76 -1.38
C MET A 134 3.22 17.82 -0.19
N PHE A 135 2.68 18.27 0.94
CA PHE A 135 2.55 17.47 2.15
C PHE A 135 1.69 16.22 1.93
N ILE A 136 0.54 16.36 1.26
CA ILE A 136 -0.34 15.22 0.97
C ILE A 136 0.37 14.22 0.04
N LEU A 137 1.05 14.70 -1.01
CA LEU A 137 1.77 13.83 -1.95
C LEU A 137 2.90 13.06 -1.26
N GLU A 138 3.74 13.75 -0.48
CA GLU A 138 4.85 13.13 0.23
C GLU A 138 4.36 12.13 1.29
N LEU A 139 3.41 12.53 2.13
CA LEU A 139 2.85 11.66 3.16
C LEU A 139 2.22 10.42 2.52
N THR A 140 1.55 10.58 1.39
CA THR A 140 0.97 9.46 0.64
C THR A 140 2.08 8.54 0.09
N LEU A 141 3.15 9.08 -0.49
CA LEU A 141 4.28 8.30 -1.00
C LEU A 141 4.94 7.47 0.11
N ARG A 142 5.23 8.09 1.26
CA ARG A 142 5.80 7.40 2.43
C ARG A 142 4.86 6.32 2.98
N SER A 143 3.56 6.63 3.08
CA SER A 143 2.54 5.68 3.55
C SER A 143 2.34 4.53 2.55
N TRP A 144 2.48 4.78 1.26
CA TRP A 144 2.36 3.77 0.22
C TRP A 144 3.49 2.74 0.29
N ASN A 145 4.71 3.16 0.63
CA ASN A 145 5.83 2.24 0.85
C ASN A 145 5.49 1.15 1.89
N HIS A 146 4.83 1.51 3.00
CA HIS A 146 4.35 0.55 4.00
C HIS A 146 3.20 -0.34 3.52
N THR A 147 2.39 0.16 2.58
CA THR A 147 1.35 -0.62 1.94
C THR A 147 1.97 -1.72 1.09
N GLU A 148 3.01 -1.39 0.31
CA GLU A 148 3.75 -2.33 -0.53
C GLU A 148 4.63 -3.30 0.27
N GLU A 149 5.28 -2.86 1.36
CA GLU A 149 5.99 -3.72 2.33
C GLU A 149 5.12 -4.90 2.78
N LYS A 150 3.83 -4.63 3.03
CA LYS A 150 2.83 -5.62 3.47
C LYS A 150 2.10 -6.31 2.32
N GLN A 151 2.57 -6.16 1.08
CA GLN A 151 1.98 -6.77 -0.12
C GLN A 151 0.50 -6.41 -0.33
N ARG A 152 0.09 -5.20 0.08
CA ARG A 152 -1.28 -4.71 -0.14
C ARG A 152 -1.32 -3.73 -1.30
N ARG A 153 -2.53 -3.52 -1.83
CA ARG A 153 -2.84 -2.53 -2.88
C ARG A 153 -3.86 -1.48 -2.43
N THR A 154 -4.17 -1.47 -1.14
CA THR A 154 -5.09 -0.52 -0.51
C THR A 154 -4.39 0.16 0.66
N LEU A 155 -4.22 1.48 0.56
CA LEU A 155 -3.64 2.32 1.61
C LEU A 155 -4.55 2.32 2.85
N GLN A 156 -3.98 2.14 4.04
CA GLN A 156 -4.74 2.13 5.29
C GLN A 156 -4.22 3.18 6.28
N LYS A 157 -5.06 3.54 7.26
CA LYS A 157 -4.68 4.46 8.36
C LYS A 157 -3.42 4.02 9.10
N ASN A 158 -3.24 2.71 9.29
CA ASN A 158 -2.06 2.15 9.97
C ASN A 158 -0.76 2.39 9.20
N ASP A 159 -0.83 2.56 7.87
CA ASP A 159 0.34 2.85 7.05
C ASP A 159 0.78 4.30 7.18
N ILE A 160 -0.19 5.21 7.32
CA ILE A 160 0.05 6.62 7.64
C ILE A 160 0.68 6.74 9.02
N ALA A 161 0.15 6.03 10.02
CA ALA A 161 0.72 6.02 11.36
C ALA A 161 2.17 5.50 11.38
N ALA A 162 2.47 4.45 10.60
CA ALA A 162 3.82 3.93 10.47
C ALA A 162 4.76 4.92 9.77
N ALA A 163 4.32 5.59 8.72
CA ALA A 163 5.10 6.60 8.00
C ALA A 163 5.47 7.79 8.90
N ILE A 164 4.51 8.27 9.70
CA ILE A 164 4.74 9.33 10.68
C ILE A 164 5.76 8.88 11.73
N THR A 165 5.63 7.67 12.27
CA THR A 165 6.57 7.16 13.30
C THR A 165 8.01 7.04 12.79
N ARG A 166 8.20 6.82 11.48
CA ARG A 166 9.54 6.75 10.87
C ARG A 166 10.11 8.11 10.47
N THR A 167 9.32 9.18 10.51
CA THR A 167 9.77 10.51 10.10
C THR A 167 9.53 11.50 11.24
N ASP A 168 10.60 11.83 11.96
CA ASP A 168 10.64 12.91 12.96
C ASP A 168 11.25 14.17 12.31
#